data_AF-A0A1Q6QGB3-F1
#
_entry.id   AF-A0A1Q6QGB3-F1
#
_cell.length_a   1.000
_cell.length_b   1.000
_cell.length_c   1.000
_cell.angle_alpha   90.00
_cell.angle_beta   90.00
_cell.angle_gamma   90.00
#
_symmetry.space_group_name_H-M   'P 1'
#
loop_
_entity.id
_entity.type
_entity.pdbx_description
1 polymer ?
#
loop_
_entity_poly.entity_id
_entity_poly.type
_entity_poly.pdbx_seq_one_letter_code
_entity_poly.pdbx_strand_id
1 'polypeptide(L)' 'MIGVEEKQKEKSEGLQLFVKYKGLEELSYEVLHELIEVINFYDPEHIEIVWKYRDEFLEAVE' A
#
# COMPACT_ATOMS: atom_id res chain seq x y z
N MET A 1 14.59 20.24 -5.34
CA MET A 1 14.14 19.06 -6.10
C MET A 1 14.23 17.77 -5.27
N ILE A 2 14.12 17.83 -3.94
CA ILE A 2 14.39 16.65 -3.08
C ILE A 2 13.15 15.73 -2.98
N GLY A 3 11.93 16.29 -2.95
CA GLY A 3 10.70 15.49 -2.79
C GLY A 3 10.22 14.68 -4.02
N VAL A 4 10.92 14.74 -5.16
CA VAL A 4 10.55 13.94 -6.36
C VAL A 4 11.29 12.59 -6.37
N GLU A 5 12.54 12.57 -5.91
CA GLU A 5 13.36 11.37 -5.84
C GLU A 5 12.87 10.41 -4.73
N GLU A 6 12.46 10.94 -3.58
CA GLU A 6 11.87 10.15 -2.50
C GLU A 6 10.57 9.48 -2.95
N LYS A 7 9.67 10.24 -3.60
CA LYS A 7 8.43 9.71 -4.17
C LYS A 7 8.65 8.62 -5.21
N GLN A 8 9.66 8.75 -6.08
CA GLN A 8 9.96 7.70 -7.08
C GLN A 8 10.55 6.43 -6.46
N LYS A 9 11.32 6.56 -5.39
CA LYS A 9 11.92 5.43 -4.70
C LYS A 9 10.86 4.65 -3.93
N GLU A 10 10.00 5.36 -3.19
CA GLU A 10 8.79 4.79 -2.56
C GLU A 10 7.88 4.11 -3.60
N LYS A 11 7.74 4.73 -4.79
CA LYS A 11 7.05 4.14 -5.95
C LYS A 11 7.54 2.75 -6.29
N SER A 12 8.85 2.61 -6.41
CA SER A 12 9.49 1.37 -6.83
C SER A 12 9.47 0.29 -5.74
N GLU A 13 9.49 0.68 -4.46
CA GLU A 13 9.43 -0.24 -3.33
C GLU A 13 8.02 -0.80 -3.13
N GLY A 14 6.98 0.05 -3.21
CA GLY A 14 5.58 -0.37 -3.13
C GLY A 14 5.16 -1.34 -4.24
N LEU A 15 5.59 -1.07 -5.47
CA LEU A 15 5.37 -1.95 -6.62
C LEU A 15 6.02 -3.33 -6.46
N GLN A 16 7.24 -3.39 -5.88
CA GLN A 16 7.92 -4.67 -5.64
C GLN A 16 7.24 -5.49 -4.54
N LEU A 17 6.78 -4.85 -3.46
CA LEU A 17 5.98 -5.50 -2.43
C LEU A 17 4.68 -6.06 -3.01
N PHE A 18 4.04 -5.33 -3.90
CA PHE A 18 2.83 -5.80 -4.57
C PHE A 18 3.06 -7.06 -5.40
N VAL A 19 4.13 -7.11 -6.20
CA VAL A 19 4.49 -8.32 -6.97
C VAL A 19 4.79 -9.49 -6.03
N LYS A 20 5.47 -9.23 -4.91
CA LYS A 20 5.78 -10.25 -3.90
C LYS A 20 4.54 -10.81 -3.21
N TYR A 21 3.53 -9.98 -2.99
CA TYR A 21 2.29 -10.37 -2.31
C TYR A 21 1.13 -10.71 -3.28
N LYS A 22 1.37 -10.69 -4.60
CA LYS A 22 0.39 -11.07 -5.61
C LYS A 22 0.03 -12.56 -5.48
N GLY A 23 -1.18 -12.84 -5.00
CA GLY A 23 -1.68 -14.19 -4.76
C GLY A 23 -1.60 -14.67 -3.32
N LEU A 24 -1.39 -13.76 -2.34
CA LEU A 24 -1.65 -14.11 -0.94
C LEU A 24 -3.13 -14.43 -0.75
N GLU A 25 -3.40 -15.61 -0.17
CA GLU A 25 -4.75 -15.99 0.26
C GLU A 25 -5.09 -15.43 1.66
N GLU A 26 -4.08 -15.11 2.48
CA GLU A 26 -4.24 -14.53 3.81
C GLU A 26 -3.45 -13.23 3.95
N LEU A 27 -4.08 -12.19 4.52
CA LEU A 27 -3.42 -10.92 4.84
C LEU A 27 -2.88 -10.97 6.27
N SER A 28 -1.57 -11.19 6.40
CA SER A 28 -0.87 -11.14 7.70
C SER A 28 -0.68 -9.71 8.20
N TYR A 29 -0.55 -9.53 9.52
CA TYR A 29 -0.30 -8.23 10.14
C TYR A 29 0.93 -7.50 9.54
N GLU A 30 2.01 -8.23 9.25
CA GLU A 30 3.21 -7.66 8.65
C GLU A 30 2.93 -7.08 7.26
N VAL A 31 2.15 -7.81 6.44
CA VAL A 31 1.76 -7.39 5.09
C VAL A 31 0.85 -6.17 5.13
N LEU A 32 -0.11 -6.17 6.05
CA LEU A 32 -0.99 -5.04 6.29
C LEU A 32 -0.17 -3.81 6.73
N HIS A 33 0.77 -3.97 7.66
CA HIS A 33 1.61 -2.87 8.13
C HIS A 33 2.55 -2.31 7.05
N GLU A 34 2.98 -3.13 6.08
CA GLU A 34 3.80 -2.65 4.95
C GLU A 34 2.99 -1.97 3.84
N LEU A 35 1.76 -2.40 3.59
CA LEU A 35 0.91 -1.90 2.48
C LEU A 35 -0.04 -0.78 2.90
N ILE A 36 -0.47 -0.78 4.16
CA ILE A 36 -1.43 0.17 4.71
C ILE A 36 -0.69 1.31 5.39
N GLU A 37 -1.02 2.53 5.01
CA GLU A 37 -0.51 3.73 5.66
C GLU A 37 -1.28 4.03 6.95
N VAL A 38 -2.61 3.93 6.90
CA VAL A 38 -3.47 4.18 8.06
C VAL A 38 -4.72 3.31 8.00
N ILE A 39 -5.16 2.84 9.17
CA ILE A 39 -6.49 2.26 9.35
C ILE A 39 -7.28 3.17 10.28
N ASN A 40 -8.31 3.82 9.76
CA ASN A 40 -9.25 4.60 10.55
C ASN A 40 -10.40 3.71 10.97
N PHE A 41 -10.65 3.61 12.27
CA PHE A 41 -11.79 2.89 12.82
C PHE A 41 -12.88 3.90 13.16
N TYR A 42 -14.01 3.82 12.46
CA TYR A 42 -15.16 4.67 12.74
C TYR A 42 -16.15 3.95 13.66
N ASP A 43 -16.49 2.70 13.33
CA ASP A 43 -17.39 1.84 14.09
C ASP A 43 -16.92 0.38 13.98
N PRO A 44 -17.42 -0.55 14.82
CA PRO A 44 -17.11 -1.98 14.69
C PRO A 44 -17.42 -2.56 13.30
N GLU A 45 -18.37 -1.94 12.58
CA GLU A 45 -18.76 -2.32 11.21
C GLU A 45 -18.08 -1.48 10.13
N HIS A 46 -17.45 -0.35 10.47
CA HIS A 46 -16.92 0.61 9.50
C HIS A 46 -15.46 0.93 9.78
N ILE A 47 -14.59 0.42 8.90
CA ILE A 47 -13.17 0.78 8.85
C ILE A 47 -12.86 1.41 7.50
N GLU A 48 -11.96 2.39 7.51
CA GLU A 48 -11.35 2.94 6.31
C GLU A 48 -9.88 2.58 6.30
N ILE A 49 -9.43 2.02 5.19
CA ILE A 49 -8.06 1.60 4.98
C ILE A 49 -7.45 2.57 3.97
N VAL A 50 -6.46 3.35 4.42
CA VAL A 50 -5.65 4.23 3.58
C VAL A 50 -4.40 3.47 3.16
N TRP A 51 -4.25 3.23 1.87
CA TRP A 51 -3.16 2.45 1.31
C TRP A 51 -1.98 3.37 1.02
N LYS A 52 -0.77 2.92 1.35
CA LYS A 52 0.46 3.71 1.20
C LYS A 52 0.82 3.97 -0.26
N TYR A 53 0.48 3.03 -1.15
CA TYR A 53 0.88 3.03 -2.56
C TYR A 53 -0.33 3.01 -3.52
N ARG A 54 -1.43 3.70 -3.15
CA ARG A 54 -2.70 3.66 -3.90
C ARG A 54 -2.54 4.14 -5.34
N ASP A 55 -1.82 5.24 -5.53
CA ASP A 55 -1.61 5.85 -6.85
C ASP A 55 -0.72 4.96 -7.73
N GLU A 56 0.34 4.37 -7.16
CA GLU A 56 1.17 3.39 -7.85
C GLU A 56 0.40 2.16 -8.30
N PHE A 57 -0.51 1.68 -7.45
CA PHE A 57 -1.33 0.53 -7.75
C PHE A 57 -2.25 0.82 -8.96
N LEU A 58 -2.88 2.00 -9.00
CA LEU A 58 -3.75 2.38 -10.13
C LEU A 58 -2.99 2.46 -11.45
N GLU A 59 -1.77 3.00 -11.45
CA GLU A 59 -0.91 3.03 -12.64
C GLU A 59 -0.41 1.63 -13.07
N ALA A 60 -0.27 0.69 -12.16
CA ALA A 60 0.26 -0.65 -12.43
C ALA A 60 -0.79 -1.64 -12.99
N VAL A 61 -2.07 -1.34 -12.81
CA VAL A 61 -3.20 -2.18 -13.23
C VAL A 61 -3.76 -1.73 -14.60
N GLU A 62 -3.38 -0.56 -15.09
CA GLU A 62 -3.70 -0.05 -16.45
C GLU A 62 -2.74 -0.61 -17.52
#